data_AF-A0A0J9VTZ0-F1
#
_entry.id   AF-A0A0J9VTZ0-F1
#
_cell.length_a   1.000
_cell.length_b   1.000
_cell.length_c   1.000
_cell.angle_alpha   90.00
_cell.angle_beta   90.00
_cell.angle_gamma   90.00
#
_symmetry.space_group_name_H-M   'P 1'
#
loop_
_entity.id
_entity.type
_entity.pdbx_description
1 polymer ?
#
loop_
_entity_poly.entity_id
_entity_poly.type
_entity_poly.pdbx_seq_one_letter_code
_entity_poly.pdbx_strand_id
1 'polypeptide(L)'
;MAGNSWLAISQINFALRMHYPALKAIAPWEGYTGLFRHYVARGGRPHIPGLHRMISNGFAGPEGVENVGAMLEKRPLYEDYWEDKRIPVENIDNIPMLRTLYLDGTTGTLVDLEPNQEYINSYEGRSLSNGLTFTAKFDVTTELAGYPKAVLLMSCPDHDNFDVVVQIRKIDNKGRQLSHLNYPCPVAIDQVPDVNTAKTWGPQGFLRASHHISLNAEGGPIVSDDSSHETDVFTATAFDSPLLQVQLSALRSPSGRLGCVCCW
;
A
#
# COMPACT_ATOMS: atom_id res chain seq x y z
N MET A 1 -12.65 -14.13 19.75
CA MET A 1 -12.41 -14.82 18.45
C MET A 1 -10.93 -14.72 18.11
N ALA A 2 -10.39 -15.64 17.33
CA ALA A 2 -8.99 -15.58 16.86
C ALA A 2 -8.88 -16.29 15.50
N GLY A 3 -7.91 -15.89 14.69
CA GLY A 3 -7.67 -16.51 13.39
C GLY A 3 -6.98 -15.56 12.42
N ASN A 4 -6.38 -16.15 11.39
CA ASN A 4 -5.62 -15.45 10.37
C ASN A 4 -6.38 -15.32 9.05
N SER A 5 -5.97 -14.39 8.19
CA SER A 5 -6.49 -14.23 6.83
C SER A 5 -8.02 -14.04 6.82
N TRP A 6 -8.79 -14.91 6.14
CA TRP A 6 -10.26 -14.86 6.11
C TRP A 6 -10.90 -14.81 7.51
N LEU A 7 -10.33 -15.55 8.47
CA LEU A 7 -10.83 -15.55 9.84
C LEU A 7 -10.55 -14.22 10.55
N ALA A 8 -9.46 -13.52 10.19
CA ALA A 8 -9.19 -12.17 10.68
C ALA A 8 -10.17 -11.15 10.07
N ILE A 9 -10.43 -11.24 8.76
CA ILE A 9 -11.40 -10.37 8.06
C ILE A 9 -12.80 -10.54 8.67
N SER A 10 -13.22 -11.79 8.89
CA SER A 10 -14.51 -12.11 9.50
C SER A 10 -14.64 -11.56 10.93
N GLN A 11 -13.56 -11.60 11.72
CA GLN A 11 -13.53 -11.01 13.06
C GLN A 11 -13.71 -9.49 13.01
N ILE A 12 -12.94 -8.80 12.17
CA ILE A 12 -12.96 -7.34 12.07
C ILE A 12 -14.34 -6.89 11.55
N ASN A 13 -14.87 -7.56 10.53
CA ASN A 13 -16.18 -7.26 9.96
C ASN A 13 -17.32 -7.46 10.97
N PHE A 14 -17.32 -8.59 11.70
CA PHE A 14 -18.33 -8.85 12.73
C PHE A 14 -18.27 -7.82 13.85
N ALA A 15 -17.07 -7.57 14.41
CA ALA A 15 -16.91 -6.67 15.55
C ALA A 15 -17.31 -5.22 15.25
N LEU A 16 -17.15 -4.77 13.99
CA LEU A 16 -17.45 -3.39 13.59
C LEU A 16 -18.87 -3.19 13.06
N ARG A 17 -19.53 -4.23 12.54
CA ARG A 17 -20.92 -4.15 12.06
C ARG A 17 -21.95 -4.64 13.07
N MET A 18 -21.54 -5.48 14.03
CA MET A 18 -22.45 -6.13 14.97
C MET A 18 -21.91 -6.06 16.40
N HIS A 19 -22.76 -5.67 17.34
CA HIS A 19 -22.45 -5.72 18.76
C HIS A 19 -23.04 -7.00 19.38
N TYR A 20 -22.19 -7.84 20.00
CA TYR A 20 -22.63 -9.06 20.69
C TYR A 20 -22.13 -9.10 22.15
N PRO A 21 -23.03 -9.17 23.16
CA PRO A 21 -22.65 -9.05 24.57
C PRO A 21 -21.61 -10.06 25.07
N ALA A 22 -21.52 -11.24 24.46
CA ALA A 22 -20.54 -12.27 24.86
C ALA A 22 -19.19 -12.13 24.15
N LEU A 23 -19.05 -11.30 23.11
CA LEU A 23 -17.77 -11.08 22.44
C LEU A 23 -16.92 -10.14 23.30
N LYS A 24 -15.88 -10.68 23.95
CA LYS A 24 -15.01 -9.91 24.86
C LYS A 24 -13.68 -9.47 24.22
N ALA A 25 -13.22 -10.16 23.18
CA ALA A 25 -11.96 -9.87 22.50
C ALA A 25 -11.90 -10.50 21.09
N ILE A 26 -11.10 -9.89 20.21
CA ILE A 26 -10.72 -10.43 18.90
C ILE A 26 -9.18 -10.44 18.77
N ALA A 27 -8.66 -11.38 17.98
CA ALA A 27 -7.24 -11.47 17.63
C ALA A 27 -7.11 -11.66 16.10
N PRO A 28 -7.35 -10.58 15.33
CA PRO A 28 -7.30 -10.65 13.87
C PRO A 28 -5.85 -10.58 13.38
N TRP A 29 -5.38 -11.67 12.76
CA TRP A 29 -4.03 -11.74 12.22
C TRP A 29 -4.04 -11.64 10.68
N GLU A 30 -3.41 -10.62 10.10
CA GLU A 30 -3.26 -10.47 8.63
C GLU A 30 -4.59 -10.43 7.83
N GLY A 31 -5.57 -9.65 8.30
CA GLY A 31 -6.82 -9.40 7.57
C GLY A 31 -6.79 -8.10 6.76
N TYR A 32 -7.47 -8.05 5.61
CA TYR A 32 -7.75 -6.80 4.92
C TYR A 32 -9.08 -6.17 5.39
N THR A 33 -9.22 -4.87 5.19
CA THR A 33 -10.42 -4.09 5.56
C THR A 33 -11.13 -3.46 4.37
N GLY A 34 -10.48 -3.37 3.20
CA GLY A 34 -11.08 -2.90 1.96
C GLY A 34 -10.84 -3.87 0.82
N LEU A 35 -11.89 -4.54 0.34
CA LEU A 35 -11.80 -5.55 -0.72
C LEU A 35 -11.22 -4.98 -2.02
N PHE A 36 -11.74 -3.84 -2.48
CA PHE A 36 -11.26 -3.20 -3.71
C PHE A 36 -9.80 -2.78 -3.59
N ARG A 37 -9.47 -1.96 -2.59
CA ARG A 37 -8.16 -1.30 -2.50
C ARG A 37 -7.03 -2.22 -2.06
N HIS A 38 -7.28 -3.18 -1.18
CA HIS A 38 -6.21 -4.00 -0.59
C HIS A 38 -6.04 -5.34 -1.30
N TYR A 39 -7.11 -5.84 -1.93
CA TYR A 39 -7.17 -7.20 -2.43
C TYR A 39 -7.28 -7.26 -3.96
N VAL A 40 -8.34 -6.72 -4.56
CA VAL A 40 -8.61 -6.96 -6.00
C VAL A 40 -8.07 -5.89 -6.96
N ALA A 41 -7.95 -4.64 -6.52
CA ALA A 41 -7.66 -3.48 -7.37
C ALA A 41 -6.69 -2.48 -6.70
N ARG A 42 -5.48 -2.94 -6.35
CA ARG A 42 -4.48 -2.08 -5.69
C ARG A 42 -4.10 -0.89 -6.58
N GLY A 43 -4.38 0.32 -6.10
CA GLY A 43 -4.17 1.54 -6.88
C GLY A 43 -4.95 1.59 -8.18
N GLY A 44 -6.07 0.87 -8.29
CA GLY A 44 -6.84 0.81 -9.53
C GLY A 44 -6.43 -0.26 -10.53
N ARG A 45 -5.39 -1.04 -10.22
CA ARG A 45 -4.91 -2.12 -11.10
C ARG A 45 -5.39 -3.48 -10.60
N PRO A 46 -5.88 -4.36 -11.48
CA PRO A 46 -6.16 -5.75 -11.11
C PRO A 46 -4.94 -6.38 -10.45
N HIS A 47 -5.11 -6.88 -9.22
CA HIS A 47 -4.01 -7.37 -8.40
C HIS A 47 -4.08 -8.89 -8.29
N ILE A 48 -3.04 -9.61 -8.74
CA ILE A 48 -2.89 -11.07 -8.57
C ILE A 48 -4.18 -11.89 -8.93
N PRO A 49 -4.72 -11.77 -10.15
CA PRO A 49 -5.95 -12.48 -10.57
C PRO A 49 -5.85 -14.01 -10.46
N GLY A 50 -4.64 -14.56 -10.62
CA GLY A 50 -4.40 -16.00 -10.46
C GLY A 50 -4.65 -16.50 -9.02
N LEU A 51 -4.27 -15.72 -8.01
CA LEU A 51 -4.52 -16.06 -6.61
C LEU A 51 -6.02 -16.00 -6.30
N HIS A 52 -6.72 -14.98 -6.79
CA HIS A 52 -8.17 -14.88 -6.65
C HIS A 52 -8.88 -16.09 -7.25
N ARG A 53 -8.51 -16.48 -8.48
CA ARG A 53 -9.07 -17.67 -9.14
C ARG A 53 -8.77 -18.95 -8.36
N MET A 54 -7.54 -19.11 -7.87
CA MET A 54 -7.16 -20.27 -7.06
C MET A 54 -8.02 -20.38 -5.80
N ILE A 55 -8.22 -19.28 -5.08
CA ILE A 55 -9.03 -19.24 -3.86
C ILE A 55 -10.50 -19.54 -4.17
N SER A 56 -11.07 -18.89 -5.19
CA SER A 56 -12.46 -19.11 -5.59
C SER A 56 -12.73 -20.56 -6.01
N ASN A 57 -11.79 -21.19 -6.71
CA ASN A 57 -11.89 -22.60 -7.10
C ASN A 57 -11.78 -23.58 -5.92
N GLY A 58 -11.24 -23.13 -4.78
CA GLY A 58 -11.13 -23.95 -3.56
C GLY A 58 -12.38 -23.93 -2.69
N PHE A 59 -13.35 -23.06 -2.98
CA PHE A 59 -14.58 -22.98 -2.20
C PHE A 59 -15.58 -24.06 -2.61
N ALA A 60 -16.29 -24.60 -1.61
CA ALA A 60 -17.38 -25.54 -1.79
C ALA A 60 -18.56 -25.11 -0.90
N GLY A 61 -19.76 -25.07 -1.46
CA GLY A 61 -20.98 -24.67 -0.76
C GLY A 61 -22.21 -24.72 -1.69
N PRO A 62 -23.43 -24.74 -1.12
CA PRO A 62 -24.65 -24.95 -1.89
C PRO A 62 -25.07 -23.76 -2.77
N GLU A 63 -24.69 -22.54 -2.40
CA GLU A 63 -25.23 -21.28 -2.98
C GLU A 63 -24.20 -20.54 -3.86
N GLY A 64 -23.13 -21.22 -4.28
CA GLY A 64 -22.05 -20.61 -5.06
C GLY A 64 -21.21 -19.61 -4.27
N VAL A 65 -20.36 -18.86 -4.98
CA VAL A 65 -19.50 -17.81 -4.40
C VAL A 65 -19.53 -16.57 -5.29
N GLU A 66 -19.49 -15.40 -4.67
CA GLU A 66 -19.33 -14.13 -5.38
C GLU A 66 -18.03 -14.16 -6.22
N ASN A 67 -18.18 -14.01 -7.53
CA ASN A 67 -17.04 -13.93 -8.44
C ASN A 67 -16.48 -12.51 -8.47
N VAL A 68 -15.69 -12.17 -7.45
CA VAL A 68 -15.07 -10.86 -7.30
C VAL A 68 -14.18 -10.43 -8.48
N GLY A 69 -13.57 -11.39 -9.19
CA GLY A 69 -12.80 -11.10 -10.40
C GLY A 69 -13.68 -10.60 -11.54
N ALA A 70 -14.78 -11.30 -11.83
CA ALA A 70 -15.76 -10.88 -12.83
C ALA A 70 -16.46 -9.57 -12.43
N MET A 71 -16.62 -9.32 -11.13
CA MET A 71 -17.18 -8.06 -10.64
C MET A 71 -16.22 -6.89 -10.83
N LEU A 72 -14.90 -7.10 -10.70
CA LEU A 72 -13.91 -6.06 -11.05
C LEU A 72 -13.94 -5.69 -12.53
N GLU A 73 -14.14 -6.67 -13.42
CA GLU A 73 -14.29 -6.39 -14.86
C GLU A 73 -15.54 -5.57 -15.17
N LYS A 74 -16.66 -5.86 -14.48
CA LYS A 74 -17.92 -5.11 -14.63
C LYS A 74 -17.89 -3.74 -13.96
N ARG A 75 -17.15 -3.62 -12.87
CA ARG A 75 -17.13 -2.48 -11.94
C ARG A 75 -15.69 -2.06 -11.66
N PRO A 76 -14.97 -1.48 -12.64
CA PRO A 76 -13.54 -1.21 -12.56
C PRO A 76 -13.18 0.00 -11.69
N LEU A 77 -14.16 0.83 -11.35
CA LEU A 77 -14.02 2.02 -10.52
C LEU A 77 -14.57 1.77 -9.13
N TYR A 78 -14.06 2.51 -8.14
CA TYR A 78 -14.58 2.45 -6.78
C TYR A 78 -15.94 3.17 -6.72
N GLU A 79 -17.00 2.41 -6.47
CA GLU A 79 -18.39 2.85 -6.46
C GLU A 79 -19.15 2.16 -5.31
N ASP A 80 -20.46 2.40 -5.18
CA ASP A 80 -21.31 1.91 -4.09
C ASP A 80 -21.18 0.40 -3.84
N TYR A 81 -21.02 -0.39 -4.91
CA TYR A 81 -20.80 -1.83 -4.81
C TYR A 81 -19.53 -2.21 -4.03
N TRP A 82 -18.47 -1.41 -4.16
CA TRP A 82 -17.21 -1.62 -3.44
C TRP A 82 -17.23 -0.97 -2.06
N GLU A 83 -17.90 0.17 -1.93
CA GLU A 83 -18.09 0.84 -0.63
C GLU A 83 -18.86 -0.03 0.35
N ASP A 84 -19.93 -0.71 -0.10
CA ASP A 84 -20.68 -1.67 0.74
C ASP A 84 -19.80 -2.79 1.31
N LYS A 85 -18.68 -3.09 0.64
CA LYS A 85 -17.72 -4.15 1.04
C LYS A 85 -16.53 -3.61 1.84
N ARG A 86 -16.50 -2.31 2.14
CA ARG A 86 -15.53 -1.71 3.05
C ARG A 86 -15.90 -2.06 4.49
N ILE A 87 -14.90 -2.36 5.30
CA ILE A 87 -15.08 -2.47 6.75
C ILE A 87 -14.76 -1.10 7.35
N PRO A 88 -15.70 -0.45 8.07
CA PRO A 88 -15.51 0.89 8.61
C PRO A 88 -14.61 0.86 9.85
N VAL A 89 -13.31 1.08 9.65
CA VAL A 89 -12.24 0.99 10.68
C VAL A 89 -11.87 2.35 11.29
N GLU A 90 -12.53 3.42 10.87
CA GLU A 90 -12.32 4.83 11.23
C GLU A 90 -12.54 5.21 12.71
N ASN A 91 -12.46 4.26 13.65
CA ASN A 91 -12.59 4.48 15.10
C ASN A 91 -11.27 4.23 15.86
N ILE A 92 -10.12 4.55 15.27
CA ILE A 92 -8.80 4.34 15.89
C ILE A 92 -8.05 5.68 15.96
N ASP A 93 -8.13 6.33 17.12
CA ASP A 93 -7.43 7.58 17.42
C ASP A 93 -5.97 7.34 17.86
N ASN A 94 -5.14 8.36 17.63
CA ASN A 94 -3.71 8.49 17.92
C ASN A 94 -2.74 7.82 16.94
N ILE A 95 -2.36 8.58 15.91
CA ILE A 95 -1.29 8.24 14.97
C ILE A 95 -0.24 9.38 14.98
N PRO A 96 1.07 9.09 15.11
CA PRO A 96 2.08 10.14 15.26
C PRO A 96 2.64 10.71 13.95
N MET A 97 3.36 11.82 14.13
CA MET A 97 4.05 12.70 13.18
C MET A 97 4.76 12.02 11.99
N LEU A 98 4.47 12.55 10.79
CA LEU A 98 5.14 12.27 9.53
C LEU A 98 6.49 13.03 9.44
N ARG A 99 7.56 12.38 8.96
CA ARG A 99 8.78 13.08 8.48
C ARG A 99 8.74 13.12 6.95
N THR A 100 8.81 14.32 6.39
CA THR A 100 8.87 14.53 4.94
C THR A 100 10.32 14.48 4.46
N LEU A 101 10.55 13.78 3.36
CA LEU A 101 11.81 13.79 2.62
C LEU A 101 11.50 14.15 1.16
N TYR A 102 12.37 14.95 0.55
CA TYR A 102 12.23 15.43 -0.82
C TYR A 102 13.16 14.66 -1.76
N LEU A 103 12.74 14.49 -3.01
CA LEU A 103 13.51 13.79 -4.04
C LEU A 103 14.48 14.77 -4.70
N ASP A 104 15.79 14.54 -4.56
CA ASP A 104 16.80 15.27 -5.32
C ASP A 104 17.16 14.51 -6.60
N GLY A 105 16.66 15.03 -7.74
CA GLY A 105 16.87 14.46 -9.07
C GLY A 105 18.31 14.56 -9.60
N THR A 106 19.16 15.41 -8.99
CA THR A 106 20.58 15.54 -9.36
C THR A 106 21.40 14.41 -8.75
N THR A 107 21.18 14.14 -7.46
CA THR A 107 22.01 13.19 -6.71
C THR A 107 21.37 11.80 -6.60
N GLY A 108 20.07 11.67 -6.89
CA GLY A 108 19.33 10.43 -6.65
C GLY A 108 19.21 10.12 -5.15
N THR A 109 19.05 11.17 -4.34
CA THR A 109 18.94 11.04 -2.87
C THR A 109 17.63 11.59 -2.35
N LEU A 110 17.27 11.16 -1.15
CA LEU A 110 16.18 11.75 -0.37
C LEU A 110 16.78 12.72 0.64
N VAL A 111 16.33 13.97 0.62
CA VAL A 111 16.88 15.08 1.42
C VAL A 111 15.82 15.71 2.32
N ASP A 112 16.23 16.30 3.44
CA ASP A 112 15.30 16.93 4.41
C ASP A 112 14.79 18.32 3.97
N LEU A 113 15.53 18.99 3.09
CA LEU A 113 15.19 20.32 2.58
C LEU A 113 14.73 20.21 1.13
N GLU A 114 13.66 20.92 0.81
CA GLU A 114 13.14 20.99 -0.55
C GLU A 114 14.22 21.53 -1.50
N PRO A 115 14.51 20.85 -2.62
CA PRO A 115 15.46 21.36 -3.60
C PRO A 115 14.98 22.69 -4.19
N ASN A 116 15.89 23.67 -4.30
CA ASN A 116 15.58 24.99 -4.85
C ASN A 116 15.47 25.02 -6.38
N GLN A 117 15.48 23.87 -7.03
CA GLN A 117 15.47 23.72 -8.48
C GLN A 117 14.62 22.52 -8.87
N GLU A 118 13.87 22.65 -9.97
CA GLU A 118 13.10 21.57 -10.57
C GLU A 118 13.99 20.64 -11.41
N TYR A 119 13.71 19.34 -11.34
CA TYR A 119 14.42 18.32 -12.10
C TYR A 119 13.44 17.41 -12.82
N ILE A 120 13.81 17.00 -14.03
CA ILE A 120 13.08 15.99 -14.81
C ILE A 120 14.03 14.82 -15.05
N ASN A 121 13.71 13.68 -14.44
CA ASN A 121 14.38 12.41 -14.69
C ASN A 121 13.40 11.48 -15.41
N SER A 122 13.91 10.67 -16.34
CA SER A 122 13.10 9.73 -17.12
C SER A 122 13.68 8.31 -17.04
N TYR A 123 12.81 7.34 -17.25
CA TYR A 123 13.17 5.93 -17.36
C TYR A 123 12.25 5.27 -18.38
N GLU A 124 12.65 4.10 -18.90
CA GLU A 124 11.81 3.34 -19.82
C GLU A 124 10.80 2.51 -19.00
N GLY A 125 9.50 2.73 -19.24
CA GLY A 125 8.43 2.19 -18.40
C GLY A 125 8.05 0.72 -18.63
N ARG A 126 8.45 0.11 -19.76
CA ARG A 126 8.16 -1.31 -20.07
C ARG A 126 9.27 -2.25 -19.62
N SER A 127 10.42 -1.71 -19.22
CA SER A 127 11.59 -2.44 -18.80
C SER A 127 11.41 -2.97 -17.40
N LEU A 128 11.71 -4.26 -17.22
CA LEU A 128 11.69 -4.92 -15.92
C LEU A 128 12.91 -4.58 -15.06
N SER A 129 13.90 -3.88 -15.61
CA SER A 129 15.17 -3.54 -14.95
C SER A 129 15.48 -2.05 -14.90
N ASN A 130 14.63 -1.21 -15.50
CA ASN A 130 14.80 0.24 -15.51
C ASN A 130 13.85 0.90 -14.48
N GLY A 131 14.27 2.03 -13.91
CA GLY A 131 13.53 2.77 -12.91
C GLY A 131 14.39 3.85 -12.27
N LEU A 132 13.76 4.73 -11.49
CA LEU A 132 14.44 5.75 -10.71
C LEU A 132 14.61 5.27 -9.26
N THR A 133 15.79 5.49 -8.70
CA THR A 133 16.12 5.13 -7.31
C THR A 133 16.56 6.36 -6.56
N PHE A 134 15.96 6.59 -5.39
CA PHE A 134 16.32 7.66 -4.48
C PHE A 134 16.74 7.04 -3.14
N THR A 135 17.93 7.42 -2.65
CA THR A 135 18.52 6.81 -1.44
C THR A 135 18.52 7.78 -0.27
N ALA A 136 18.00 7.34 0.87
CA ALA A 136 18.23 7.97 2.18
C ALA A 136 19.27 7.17 2.97
N LYS A 137 20.19 7.87 3.65
CA LYS A 137 21.08 7.28 4.67
C LYS A 137 20.70 7.85 6.03
N PHE A 138 20.79 7.01 7.06
CA PHE A 138 20.49 7.39 8.43
C PHE A 138 21.75 7.26 9.29
N ASP A 139 22.18 8.37 9.88
CA ASP A 139 23.39 8.43 10.71
C ASP A 139 23.18 7.82 12.11
N VAL A 140 21.92 7.57 12.47
CA VAL A 140 21.52 6.91 13.71
C VAL A 140 20.52 5.80 13.40
N THR A 141 20.48 4.78 14.26
CA THR A 141 19.44 3.74 14.21
C THR A 141 18.06 4.39 14.17
N THR A 142 17.36 4.15 13.06
CA THR A 142 16.07 4.77 12.78
C THR A 142 15.05 3.68 12.51
N GLU A 143 13.96 3.70 13.28
CA GLU A 143 12.77 2.88 13.02
C GLU A 143 11.80 3.65 12.11
N LEU A 144 11.33 2.99 11.05
CA LEU A 144 10.25 3.44 10.17
C LEU A 144 9.06 2.50 10.40
N ALA A 145 7.89 3.03 10.73
CA ALA A 145 6.78 2.20 11.22
C ALA A 145 5.40 2.76 10.86
N GLY A 146 4.80 2.11 9.86
CA GLY A 146 3.44 2.32 9.36
C GLY A 146 3.45 2.56 7.84
N TYR A 147 2.34 2.95 7.24
CA TYR A 147 2.19 3.10 5.77
C TYR A 147 3.15 4.15 5.25
N PRO A 148 4.00 4.00 4.16
CA PRO A 148 4.92 4.94 3.37
C PRO A 148 4.38 5.94 2.27
N LYS A 149 4.79 7.25 2.24
CA LYS A 149 4.27 8.37 1.42
C LYS A 149 5.18 8.71 0.28
N ALA A 150 4.67 8.63 -0.95
CA ALA A 150 5.33 9.16 -2.12
C ALA A 150 4.39 10.16 -2.78
N VAL A 151 4.85 11.39 -2.98
CA VAL A 151 4.18 12.39 -3.84
C VAL A 151 5.07 12.56 -5.06
N LEU A 152 4.58 12.17 -6.24
CA LEU A 152 5.35 12.21 -7.49
C LEU A 152 4.61 13.03 -8.53
N LEU A 153 5.33 13.91 -9.21
CA LEU A 153 4.89 14.59 -10.42
C LEU A 153 5.39 13.78 -11.61
N MET A 154 4.47 13.23 -12.40
CA MET A 154 4.82 12.30 -13.47
C MET A 154 4.06 12.60 -14.76
N SER A 155 4.70 12.32 -15.90
CA SER A 155 4.11 12.38 -17.23
C SER A 155 4.66 11.25 -18.10
N CYS A 156 3.87 10.78 -19.06
CA CYS A 156 4.31 9.84 -20.09
C CYS A 156 4.07 10.47 -21.47
N PRO A 157 5.08 10.58 -22.35
CA PRO A 157 4.90 11.20 -23.66
C PRO A 157 4.14 10.29 -24.65
N ASP A 158 4.22 8.97 -24.47
CA ASP A 158 3.68 7.99 -25.41
C ASP A 158 2.25 7.55 -25.07
N HIS A 159 1.80 7.81 -23.84
CA HIS A 159 0.53 7.33 -23.32
C HIS A 159 -0.12 8.35 -22.37
N ASP A 160 -1.44 8.46 -22.44
CA ASP A 160 -2.28 9.27 -21.55
C ASP A 160 -2.52 8.62 -20.17
N ASN A 161 -2.16 7.35 -20.03
CA ASN A 161 -2.31 6.60 -18.79
C ASN A 161 -1.17 5.59 -18.62
N PHE A 162 -0.75 5.37 -17.37
CA PHE A 162 0.37 4.49 -17.04
C PHE A 162 0.26 3.97 -15.61
N ASP A 163 0.92 2.84 -15.34
CA ASP A 163 0.96 2.24 -14.01
C ASP A 163 2.26 2.68 -13.31
N VAL A 164 2.14 3.27 -12.13
CA VAL A 164 3.25 3.67 -11.26
C VAL A 164 3.41 2.64 -10.15
N VAL A 165 4.65 2.22 -9.92
CA VAL A 165 5.02 1.30 -8.84
C VAL A 165 6.12 1.94 -8.03
N VAL A 166 5.91 2.02 -6.71
CA VAL A 166 6.91 2.51 -5.76
C VAL A 166 7.25 1.37 -4.82
N GLN A 167 8.53 1.13 -4.59
CA GLN A 167 9.00 0.14 -3.62
C GLN A 167 10.06 0.76 -2.72
N ILE A 168 9.90 0.59 -1.41
CA ILE A 168 10.95 0.94 -0.46
C ILE A 168 11.80 -0.28 -0.21
N ARG A 169 13.09 -0.15 -0.51
CA ARG A 169 14.10 -1.19 -0.27
C ARG A 169 15.03 -0.75 0.85
N LYS A 170 15.38 -1.68 1.73
CA LYS A 170 16.49 -1.48 2.67
C LYS A 170 17.79 -1.96 2.04
N ILE A 171 18.84 -1.17 2.20
CA ILE A 171 20.21 -1.52 1.81
C ILE A 171 21.11 -1.54 3.05
N ASP A 172 22.18 -2.33 3.01
CA ASP A 172 23.24 -2.28 4.02
C ASP A 172 24.29 -1.19 3.72
N ASN A 173 25.31 -1.06 4.60
CA ASN A 173 26.41 -0.09 4.42
C ASN A 173 27.27 -0.34 3.17
N LYS A 174 27.17 -1.51 2.55
CA LYS A 174 27.86 -1.86 1.30
C LYS A 174 26.96 -1.65 0.09
N GLY A 175 25.75 -1.13 0.27
CA GLY A 175 24.77 -0.92 -0.80
C GLY A 175 24.06 -2.20 -1.24
N ARG A 176 24.20 -3.32 -0.52
CA ARG A 176 23.50 -4.57 -0.85
C ARG A 176 22.05 -4.48 -0.41
N GLN A 177 21.12 -4.81 -1.31
CA GLN A 177 19.71 -4.89 -0.97
C GLN A 177 19.45 -6.01 0.03
N LEU A 178 18.70 -5.69 1.09
CA LEU A 178 18.30 -6.64 2.09
C LEU A 178 16.92 -7.22 1.76
N SER A 179 16.68 -8.42 2.27
CA SER A 179 15.39 -9.11 2.28
C SER A 179 15.11 -9.61 3.69
N HIS A 180 13.83 -9.86 3.98
CA HIS A 180 13.38 -10.38 5.26
C HIS A 180 12.50 -11.60 5.05
N LEU A 181 12.60 -12.59 5.93
CA LEU A 181 11.72 -13.76 5.90
C LEU A 181 10.39 -13.42 6.56
N ASN A 182 9.28 -13.74 5.91
CA ASN A 182 7.95 -13.48 6.46
C ASN A 182 7.63 -14.38 7.67
N TYR A 183 8.32 -15.52 7.79
CA TYR A 183 8.20 -16.46 8.89
C TYR A 183 9.54 -17.18 9.12
N PRO A 184 9.77 -17.77 10.31
CA PRO A 184 10.99 -18.52 10.58
C PRO A 184 11.16 -19.69 9.59
N CYS A 185 12.33 -19.79 8.95
CA CYS A 185 12.69 -20.89 8.05
C CYS A 185 13.86 -21.70 8.67
N PRO A 186 13.91 -23.03 8.47
CA PRO A 186 14.97 -23.89 9.01
C PRO A 186 16.29 -23.81 8.22
N VAL A 187 16.40 -22.87 7.29
CA VAL A 187 17.57 -22.66 6.41
C VAL A 187 17.91 -21.18 6.36
N ALA A 188 19.15 -20.87 5.96
CA ALA A 188 19.59 -19.49 5.78
C ALA A 188 18.77 -18.77 4.69
N ILE A 189 18.63 -17.45 4.82
CA ILE A 189 17.76 -16.64 3.96
C ILE A 189 18.13 -16.70 2.47
N ASP A 190 19.39 -16.92 2.16
CA ASP A 190 19.93 -17.10 0.80
C ASP A 190 19.51 -18.44 0.17
N GLN A 191 19.16 -19.44 0.98
CA GLN A 191 18.67 -20.74 0.52
C GLN A 191 17.14 -20.80 0.37
N VAL A 192 16.41 -19.85 0.95
CA VAL A 192 14.96 -19.76 0.79
C VAL A 192 14.65 -19.26 -0.63
N PRO A 193 13.69 -19.84 -1.37
CA PRO A 193 13.29 -19.32 -2.67
C PRO A 193 12.76 -17.88 -2.61
N ASP A 194 13.02 -17.09 -3.66
CA ASP A 194 12.48 -15.73 -3.79
C ASP A 194 11.02 -15.77 -4.23
N VAL A 195 10.14 -16.11 -3.28
CA VAL A 195 8.69 -16.07 -3.44
C VAL A 195 8.08 -15.14 -2.41
N ASN A 196 7.06 -14.36 -2.82
CA ASN A 196 6.44 -13.33 -1.99
C ASN A 196 5.82 -13.88 -0.68
N THR A 197 5.51 -15.18 -0.64
CA THR A 197 5.04 -15.85 0.58
C THR A 197 6.14 -16.02 1.61
N ALA A 198 7.37 -16.31 1.18
CA ALA A 198 8.49 -16.61 2.07
C ALA A 198 9.35 -15.39 2.39
N LYS A 199 9.53 -14.48 1.42
CA LYS A 199 10.37 -13.29 1.56
C LYS A 199 9.60 -12.01 1.26
N THR A 200 9.90 -10.98 2.05
CA THR A 200 9.55 -9.59 1.76
C THR A 200 10.81 -8.78 1.47
N TRP A 201 10.67 -7.90 0.48
CA TRP A 201 11.72 -6.99 0.03
C TRP A 201 11.51 -5.56 0.53
N GLY A 202 10.41 -5.35 1.26
CA GLY A 202 9.96 -4.04 1.73
C GLY A 202 8.57 -3.69 1.18
N PRO A 203 7.97 -2.60 1.68
CA PRO A 203 6.62 -2.21 1.28
C PRO A 203 6.61 -1.70 -0.17
N GLN A 204 5.47 -1.92 -0.82
CA GLN A 204 5.24 -1.55 -2.22
C GLN A 204 3.87 -0.89 -2.36
N GLY A 205 3.83 0.15 -3.20
CA GLY A 205 2.64 0.88 -3.59
C GLY A 205 2.44 0.80 -5.10
N PHE A 206 1.18 0.77 -5.51
CA PHE A 206 0.77 0.76 -6.91
C PHE A 206 -0.24 1.88 -7.11
N LEU A 207 -0.18 2.56 -8.25
CA LEU A 207 -1.21 3.48 -8.69
C LEU A 207 -1.29 3.46 -10.21
N ARG A 208 -2.50 3.30 -10.76
CA ARG A 208 -2.78 3.67 -12.14
C ARG A 208 -2.97 5.16 -12.22
N ALA A 209 -2.27 5.82 -13.13
CA ALA A 209 -2.26 7.27 -13.25
C ALA A 209 -3.68 7.85 -13.35
N SER A 210 -4.55 7.31 -14.20
CA SER A 210 -5.95 7.79 -14.28
C SER A 210 -6.79 7.57 -13.01
N HIS A 211 -6.28 6.84 -12.02
CA HIS A 211 -6.93 6.57 -10.74
C HIS A 211 -6.36 7.46 -9.61
N HIS A 212 -5.67 8.56 -9.93
CA HIS A 212 -5.00 9.44 -8.97
C HIS A 212 -5.92 10.41 -8.21
N ILE A 213 -7.09 10.73 -8.76
CA ILE A 213 -8.02 11.69 -8.16
C ILE A 213 -8.43 11.18 -6.77
N SER A 214 -8.45 12.05 -5.76
CA SER A 214 -8.97 11.74 -4.42
C SER A 214 -10.47 12.06 -4.32
N LEU A 215 -11.19 11.61 -3.28
CA LEU A 215 -12.66 11.75 -3.13
C LEU A 215 -13.26 13.16 -3.31
N ASN A 216 -12.46 14.22 -3.50
CA ASN A 216 -12.95 15.57 -3.80
C ASN A 216 -12.50 16.08 -5.19
N ALA A 217 -13.41 16.78 -5.86
CA ALA A 217 -13.31 17.24 -7.26
C ALA A 217 -12.14 18.20 -7.57
N GLU A 218 -11.48 18.77 -6.56
CA GLU A 218 -10.37 19.71 -6.73
C GLU A 218 -8.98 19.09 -6.57
N GLY A 219 -8.88 17.77 -6.30
CA GLY A 219 -7.59 17.09 -6.23
C GLY A 219 -6.64 17.72 -5.19
N GLY A 220 -7.07 17.76 -3.93
CA GLY A 220 -6.25 18.25 -2.81
C GLY A 220 -6.81 17.81 -1.45
N PRO A 221 -6.00 17.79 -0.38
CA PRO A 221 -6.48 17.46 0.96
C PRO A 221 -7.48 18.52 1.44
N ILE A 222 -8.52 18.08 2.17
CA ILE A 222 -9.26 18.98 3.05
C ILE A 222 -8.25 19.46 4.09
N VAL A 223 -8.08 20.77 4.26
CA VAL A 223 -7.53 21.31 5.50
C VAL A 223 -8.61 21.07 6.56
N SER A 224 -8.54 19.90 7.19
CA SER A 224 -9.38 19.53 8.32
C SER A 224 -8.48 19.56 9.55
N ASP A 225 -8.89 20.30 10.57
CA ASP A 225 -8.23 20.30 11.88
C ASP A 225 -8.42 18.95 12.63
N ASP A 226 -8.96 17.93 11.94
CA ASP A 226 -9.21 16.58 12.42
C ASP A 226 -8.21 15.58 11.80
N SER A 227 -7.26 15.15 12.62
CA SER A 227 -6.13 14.27 12.29
C SER A 227 -6.51 12.81 11.96
N SER A 228 -7.79 12.44 12.01
CA SER A 228 -8.25 11.07 11.76
C SER A 228 -8.47 10.73 10.28
N HIS A 229 -8.68 11.74 9.43
CA HIS A 229 -8.96 11.57 8.00
C HIS A 229 -7.73 11.74 7.08
N GLU A 230 -6.58 12.20 7.60
CA GLU A 230 -5.38 12.47 6.79
C GLU A 230 -4.67 11.21 6.28
N THR A 231 -4.91 10.04 6.88
CA THR A 231 -4.24 8.79 6.50
C THR A 231 -4.97 7.99 5.43
N ASP A 232 -6.24 8.29 5.17
CA ASP A 232 -6.97 7.66 4.09
C ASP A 232 -6.61 8.33 2.77
N VAL A 233 -5.68 7.72 2.04
CA VAL A 233 -5.43 8.03 0.62
C VAL A 233 -6.60 7.44 -0.18
N PHE A 234 -7.80 7.98 0.03
CA PHE A 234 -8.94 7.65 -0.80
C PHE A 234 -8.72 8.28 -2.16
N THR A 235 -8.22 7.51 -3.12
CA THR A 235 -8.39 7.87 -4.52
C THR A 235 -9.85 7.64 -4.92
N ALA A 236 -10.58 8.70 -5.28
CA ALA A 236 -11.75 8.58 -6.13
C ALA A 236 -11.32 8.29 -7.55
N THR A 237 -11.76 7.15 -8.02
CA THR A 237 -11.60 6.71 -9.39
C THR A 237 -12.64 7.42 -10.25
N ALA A 238 -12.50 8.73 -10.45
CA ALA A 238 -13.58 9.50 -11.06
C ALA A 238 -13.30 10.03 -12.47
N PHE A 239 -12.09 10.45 -12.86
CA PHE A 239 -11.88 11.06 -14.19
C PHE A 239 -10.43 10.95 -14.72
N ASP A 240 -10.28 10.85 -16.05
CA ASP A 240 -9.02 11.02 -16.78
C ASP A 240 -8.60 12.50 -16.75
N SER A 241 -7.39 12.81 -16.26
CA SER A 241 -6.83 14.17 -16.25
C SER A 241 -5.34 14.14 -16.68
N PRO A 242 -4.86 15.12 -17.48
CA PRO A 242 -3.55 15.08 -18.15
C PRO A 242 -2.33 15.52 -17.31
N LEU A 243 -2.49 15.96 -16.06
CA LEU A 243 -1.39 16.33 -15.16
C LEU A 243 -1.56 15.65 -13.82
N LEU A 244 -0.52 14.95 -13.35
CA LEU A 244 -0.69 13.86 -12.40
C LEU A 244 0.21 13.98 -11.17
N GLN A 245 -0.41 14.22 -10.01
CA GLN A 245 0.19 14.03 -8.69
C GLN A 245 -0.16 12.62 -8.17
N VAL A 246 0.84 11.76 -8.01
CA VAL A 246 0.69 10.40 -7.49
C VAL A 246 1.00 10.40 -6.00
N GLN A 247 0.03 10.01 -5.15
CA GLN A 247 0.16 9.99 -3.70
C GLN A 247 0.10 8.56 -3.11
N LEU A 248 1.08 8.18 -2.29
CA LEU A 248 1.07 7.04 -1.33
C LEU A 248 1.31 7.67 0.09
N SER A 249 1.17 7.05 1.29
CA SER A 249 1.35 7.73 2.64
C SER A 249 2.22 6.97 3.69
N ALA A 250 3.15 7.61 4.53
CA ALA A 250 4.39 7.25 5.38
C ALA A 250 4.36 7.49 6.92
N LEU A 251 4.15 6.48 7.76
CA LEU A 251 4.03 6.55 9.21
C LEU A 251 5.28 6.06 9.94
N ARG A 252 5.43 6.56 11.18
CA ARG A 252 6.38 6.12 12.21
C ARG A 252 5.59 5.77 13.48
N SER A 253 6.12 4.95 14.38
CA SER A 253 5.47 4.56 15.65
C SER A 253 6.22 5.13 16.86
N PRO A 254 5.54 5.57 17.94
CA PRO A 254 6.14 5.91 19.21
C PRO A 254 5.86 4.76 20.18
N SER A 255 6.64 3.68 20.04
CA SER A 255 6.60 2.44 20.84
C SER A 255 5.53 1.40 20.47
N GLY A 256 6.00 0.17 20.21
CA GLY A 256 5.17 -1.04 20.37
C GLY A 256 5.09 -2.06 19.22
N ARG A 257 6.19 -2.42 18.57
CA ARG A 257 6.41 -3.67 17.78
C ARG A 257 5.58 -3.87 16.49
N LEU A 258 6.16 -3.45 15.37
CA LEU A 258 6.62 -4.29 14.24
C LEU A 258 7.34 -3.34 13.27
N GLY A 259 8.66 -3.27 13.41
CA GLY A 259 9.50 -2.30 12.71
C GLY A 259 10.58 -2.98 11.90
N CYS A 260 10.93 -2.40 10.75
CA CYS A 260 12.20 -2.70 10.12
C CYS A 260 13.30 -1.98 10.91
N VAL A 261 13.96 -2.68 11.84
CA VAL A 261 15.01 -2.09 12.65
C VAL A 261 16.30 -2.00 11.82
N CYS A 262 16.74 -0.79 11.50
CA CYS A 262 18.09 -0.53 10.99
C CYS A 262 19.09 -0.57 12.16
N CYS A 263 19.44 -1.77 12.62
CA CYS A 263 20.61 -1.95 13.48
C CYS A 263 21.88 -1.89 12.63
N TRP A 264 22.82 -1.04 13.04
CA TRP A 264 24.23 -1.09 12.64
C TRP A 264 25.00 -1.94 13.65
#